data_AF-A0A341A8P8-F1
#
_entry.id   AF-A0A341A8P8-F1
#
_cell.length_a   1.000
_cell.length_b   1.000
_cell.length_c   1.000
_cell.angle_alpha   90.00
_cell.angle_beta   90.00
_cell.angle_gamma   90.00
#
_symmetry.space_group_name_H-M   'P 1'
#
loop_
_entity.id
_entity.type
_entity.pdbx_description
1 polymer ?
#
loop_
_entity_poly.entity_id
_entity_poly.type
_entity_poly.pdbx_seq_one_letter_code
_entity_poly.pdbx_strand_id
1 'polypeptide(L)'
;MGPTRCLALGGLLALAGLLEGRLVSEQEAGFGECDRFFYAGTPPAGLAAAAHVKICQRSEGAERFATLYSTWDRIPVYSAFRAARPAPLGAEQRWLVEPQIDDPNSSLEEVMDEADAISSVNNLGSKQALHADYLGSEYQTGQLYPFSLSSDPDTATFTLTNAAPMTPSFQKRWYVNLNSLMDRALSPQCGDGEELYIIAGAVPSDLKVKDKVTIPEFVWLAACCAVPGGGWAMGFVKHTGDREVIEDVMVKELEKLLPFTPQLFQNNCGESEQDTEKMKKILEMVNQVQDEERRVDSEGDSGTLSSTRSTRTALLPPEAPGERSSLLRKLLGFTATPFIKLCQLIYFLAVRILKYLVYFLWYVTKQVTHGLESCLYRLGSATVSYFLTIGEELASIPWKVLRVMVRITRAILRILCCLLKVVCRIVGIPVRVLVDVATFPVYTIGAVPIVCKDIAVGLGGIISLFFDTAFGTMGGLFQVIFTVGKQIGYKITFDNPGEL
;
A
#
# COMPACT_ATOMS: atom_id res chain seq x y z
N MET A 1 66.52 -9.84 8.03
CA MET A 1 65.20 -10.42 8.34
C MET A 1 64.49 -9.49 9.31
N GLY A 2 63.28 -9.06 8.93
CA GLY A 2 62.48 -8.01 9.57
C GLY A 2 62.46 -6.72 8.73
N PRO A 3 61.42 -5.86 8.81
CA PRO A 3 60.15 -5.94 9.56
C PRO A 3 58.89 -5.59 8.70
N THR A 4 57.79 -5.13 9.36
CA THR A 4 56.43 -4.68 8.92
C THR A 4 55.36 -5.79 8.88
N ARG A 5 54.33 -5.91 9.74
CA ARG A 5 53.42 -4.97 10.48
C ARG A 5 52.65 -3.98 9.57
N CYS A 6 51.40 -4.32 9.24
CA CYS A 6 50.17 -3.52 9.41
C CYS A 6 49.07 -3.95 8.41
N LEU A 7 47.81 -3.88 8.86
CA LEU A 7 46.53 -4.17 8.15
C LEU A 7 46.21 -5.68 8.08
N ALA A 8 45.08 -6.21 8.55
CA ALA A 8 43.76 -5.64 8.71
C ALA A 8 43.09 -6.17 9.99
N LEU A 9 42.81 -5.26 10.93
CA LEU A 9 42.01 -5.50 12.13
C LEU A 9 40.67 -4.74 11.96
N GLY A 10 40.04 -4.95 10.78
CA GLY A 10 38.87 -4.21 10.32
C GLY A 10 37.78 -5.11 9.75
N GLY A 11 37.57 -6.29 10.34
CA GLY A 11 36.63 -7.29 9.84
C GLY A 11 35.82 -8.02 10.91
N LEU A 12 35.70 -7.45 12.12
CA LEU A 12 34.96 -8.07 13.24
C LEU A 12 33.97 -7.14 13.94
N LEU A 13 33.67 -5.97 13.37
CA LEU A 13 32.64 -5.05 13.87
C LEU A 13 31.36 -5.02 13.00
N ALA A 14 31.22 -5.93 12.03
CA ALA A 14 30.04 -6.00 11.14
C ALA A 14 29.09 -7.18 11.45
N LEU A 15 29.23 -7.83 12.61
CA LEU A 15 28.40 -8.99 13.00
C LEU A 15 27.74 -8.86 14.39
N ALA A 16 27.68 -7.65 14.93
CA ALA A 16 26.95 -7.34 16.17
C ALA A 16 25.69 -6.47 15.89
N GLY A 17 25.06 -6.65 14.73
CA GLY A 17 23.85 -5.93 14.30
C GLY A 17 22.69 -6.86 13.92
N LEU A 18 22.73 -8.10 14.39
CA LEU A 18 21.59 -9.02 14.31
C LEU A 18 21.26 -9.38 15.75
N LEU A 19 19.97 -9.27 16.10
CA LEU A 19 19.33 -9.58 17.39
C LEU A 19 18.96 -8.33 18.22
N GLU A 20 18.01 -7.51 17.74
CA GLU A 20 17.35 -6.48 18.57
C GLU A 20 15.84 -6.46 18.32
N GLY A 21 15.05 -6.64 19.38
CA GLY A 21 13.60 -6.51 19.37
C GLY A 21 13.18 -5.11 19.73
N ARG A 22 12.89 -4.33 18.70
CA ARG A 22 13.04 -2.89 18.81
C ARG A 22 11.69 -2.19 18.81
N LEU A 23 11.49 -1.30 19.78
CA LEU A 23 10.61 -0.16 19.59
C LEU A 23 11.20 0.64 18.44
N VAL A 24 10.60 0.54 17.25
CA VAL A 24 11.20 1.11 16.05
C VAL A 24 11.21 2.62 16.20
N SER A 25 12.40 3.20 16.14
CA SER A 25 12.58 4.64 16.34
C SER A 25 11.63 5.42 15.45
N GLU A 26 11.10 6.53 15.95
CA GLU A 26 10.23 7.42 15.21
C GLU A 26 10.89 7.89 13.89
N GLN A 27 12.21 8.02 13.89
CA GLN A 27 13.00 8.47 12.73
C GLN A 27 13.25 7.37 11.69
N GLU A 28 13.09 6.10 12.06
CA GLU A 28 13.32 4.97 11.18
C GLU A 28 12.13 4.80 10.23
N ALA A 29 12.39 4.59 8.94
CA ALA A 29 11.32 4.29 8.00
C ALA A 29 10.82 2.86 8.23
N GLY A 30 9.51 2.65 8.16
CA GLY A 30 8.92 1.32 8.32
C GLY A 30 8.98 0.77 9.76
N PHE A 31 8.99 -0.56 9.84
CA PHE A 31 9.00 -1.41 11.03
C PHE A 31 10.30 -2.24 11.12
N GLY A 32 11.36 -1.84 10.42
CA GLY A 32 12.65 -2.54 10.44
C GLY A 32 12.55 -3.95 9.88
N GLU A 33 13.00 -4.94 10.63
CA GLU A 33 13.01 -6.36 10.22
C GLU A 33 11.60 -6.92 9.98
N CYS A 34 10.59 -6.30 10.59
CA CYS A 34 9.19 -6.65 10.42
C CYS A 34 8.55 -6.06 9.15
N ASP A 35 9.29 -5.30 8.33
CA ASP A 35 8.78 -4.82 7.04
C ASP A 35 8.34 -5.97 6.13
N ARG A 36 8.92 -7.17 6.30
CA ARG A 36 8.56 -8.40 5.57
C ARG A 36 7.09 -8.82 5.70
N PHE A 37 6.37 -8.35 6.72
CA PHE A 37 4.95 -8.67 6.93
C PHE A 37 4.02 -7.75 6.15
N PHE A 38 4.57 -6.74 5.47
CA PHE A 38 3.82 -5.85 4.60
C PHE A 38 4.05 -6.18 3.13
N TYR A 39 3.02 -5.98 2.32
CA TYR A 39 3.14 -6.09 0.88
C TYR A 39 4.24 -5.15 0.36
N ALA A 40 5.15 -5.69 -0.44
CA ALA A 40 6.32 -4.96 -0.97
C ALA A 40 7.18 -4.27 0.10
N GLY A 41 7.16 -4.76 1.35
CA GLY A 41 7.91 -4.16 2.46
C GLY A 41 7.41 -2.77 2.86
N THR A 42 6.18 -2.39 2.48
CA THR A 42 5.69 -1.02 2.64
C THR A 42 4.48 -0.98 3.57
N PRO A 43 4.59 -0.37 4.77
CA PRO A 43 3.46 -0.28 5.69
C PRO A 43 2.39 0.73 5.23
N PRO A 44 1.18 0.66 5.82
CA PRO A 44 0.12 1.63 5.57
C PRO A 44 0.57 3.08 5.78
N ALA A 45 0.23 3.95 4.84
CA ALA A 45 0.49 5.39 4.96
C ALA A 45 -0.72 6.10 5.56
N GLY A 46 -0.48 7.13 6.39
CA GLY A 46 -1.54 8.02 6.92
C GLY A 46 -2.10 7.67 8.30
N LEU A 47 -1.74 6.52 8.88
CA LEU A 47 -2.21 6.11 10.22
C LEU A 47 -1.28 6.49 11.38
N ALA A 48 -0.06 6.95 11.11
CA ALA A 48 0.90 7.32 12.15
C ALA A 48 0.53 8.66 12.81
N ALA A 49 0.57 8.70 14.14
CA ALA A 49 0.30 9.89 14.96
C ALA A 49 1.25 9.94 16.17
N ALA A 50 1.33 11.07 16.86
CA ALA A 50 2.31 11.30 17.94
C ALA A 50 2.21 10.31 19.12
N ALA A 51 1.03 9.78 19.42
CA ALA A 51 0.83 8.78 20.48
C ALA A 51 0.97 7.32 19.98
N HIS A 52 1.30 7.13 18.70
CA HIS A 52 1.45 5.81 18.10
C HIS A 52 2.91 5.38 18.16
N VAL A 53 3.13 4.11 18.52
CA VAL A 53 4.44 3.49 18.52
C VAL A 53 4.48 2.33 17.54
N LYS A 54 5.61 2.18 16.86
CA LYS A 54 5.85 1.11 15.89
C LYS A 54 6.58 -0.03 16.58
N ILE A 55 6.01 -1.22 16.53
CA ILE A 55 6.54 -2.40 17.23
C ILE A 55 6.82 -3.47 16.19
N CYS A 56 8.07 -3.95 16.15
CA CYS A 56 8.41 -5.21 15.51
C CYS A 56 8.28 -6.33 16.54
N GLN A 57 7.22 -7.13 16.42
CA GLN A 57 6.87 -8.14 17.43
C GLN A 57 7.80 -9.34 17.27
N ARG A 58 8.58 -9.62 18.31
CA ARG A 58 9.56 -10.71 18.34
C ARG A 58 9.32 -11.64 19.51
N SER A 59 9.58 -12.92 19.29
CA SER A 59 9.52 -13.96 20.31
C SER A 59 10.51 -15.06 19.96
N GLU A 60 11.35 -15.42 20.93
CA GLU A 60 12.39 -16.44 20.79
C GLU A 60 13.41 -16.08 19.68
N GLY A 61 13.79 -14.81 19.59
CA GLY A 61 14.74 -14.31 18.59
C GLY A 61 14.17 -14.09 17.20
N ALA A 62 12.94 -14.54 16.91
CA ALA A 62 12.32 -14.46 15.59
C ALA A 62 11.23 -13.39 15.51
N GLU A 63 11.16 -12.68 14.37
CA GLU A 63 10.07 -11.74 14.07
C GLU A 63 8.79 -12.52 13.74
N ARG A 64 7.67 -12.07 14.31
CA ARG A 64 6.37 -12.75 14.20
C ARG A 64 5.36 -11.92 13.42
N PHE A 65 5.27 -10.62 13.69
CA PHE A 65 4.40 -9.67 12.99
C PHE A 65 4.78 -8.21 13.30
N ALA A 66 4.14 -7.23 12.65
CA ALA A 66 4.32 -5.81 12.93
C ALA A 66 3.07 -5.22 13.59
N THR A 67 3.21 -4.24 14.48
CA THR A 67 2.06 -3.57 15.12
C THR A 67 2.29 -2.07 15.23
N LEU A 68 1.34 -1.27 14.73
CA LEU A 68 1.23 0.14 15.08
C LEU A 68 0.26 0.27 16.25
N TYR A 69 0.76 0.69 17.40
CA TYR A 69 0.02 0.67 18.67
C TYR A 69 -0.24 2.08 19.20
N SER A 70 -1.47 2.37 19.62
CA SER A 70 -1.80 3.64 20.27
C SER A 70 -1.54 3.54 21.76
N THR A 71 -0.56 4.28 22.27
CA THR A 71 -0.28 4.36 23.73
C THR A 71 -1.33 5.16 24.49
N TRP A 72 -2.13 5.97 23.78
CA TRP A 72 -3.23 6.74 24.34
C TRP A 72 -4.50 5.90 24.52
N ASP A 73 -4.84 5.11 23.49
CA ASP A 73 -6.02 4.24 23.49
C ASP A 73 -5.74 2.86 24.09
N ARG A 74 -4.46 2.50 24.17
CA ARG A 74 -3.95 1.20 24.63
C ARG A 74 -4.50 0.03 23.83
N ILE A 75 -4.70 0.23 22.54
CA ILE A 75 -5.11 -0.77 21.57
C ILE A 75 -4.27 -0.63 20.28
N PRO A 76 -4.10 -1.71 19.49
CA PRO A 76 -3.53 -1.62 18.16
C PRO A 76 -4.37 -0.71 17.26
N VAL A 77 -3.69 0.21 16.58
CA VAL A 77 -4.25 0.86 15.38
C VAL A 77 -4.40 -0.18 14.28
N TYR A 78 -3.32 -0.96 14.07
CA TYR A 78 -3.33 -2.18 13.28
C TYR A 78 -2.15 -3.10 13.64
N SER A 79 -2.31 -4.37 13.30
CA SER A 79 -1.27 -5.38 13.24
C SER A 79 -1.20 -5.97 11.82
N ALA A 80 0.01 -6.24 11.32
CA ALA A 80 0.24 -6.75 9.97
C ALA A 80 0.96 -8.09 10.01
N PHE A 81 0.45 -9.02 9.21
CA PHE A 81 0.82 -10.43 9.20
C PHE A 81 1.06 -10.91 7.78
N ARG A 82 1.89 -11.94 7.67
CA ARG A 82 2.01 -12.75 6.46
C ARG A 82 1.42 -14.12 6.80
N ALA A 83 0.34 -14.48 6.14
CA ALA A 83 -0.40 -15.67 6.51
C ALA A 83 0.32 -16.94 6.03
N ALA A 84 0.90 -17.70 6.95
CA ALA A 84 1.11 -19.13 6.76
C ALA A 84 -0.16 -19.87 7.19
N ARG A 85 -0.33 -21.12 6.71
CA ARG A 85 -1.55 -21.94 6.89
C ARG A 85 -2.18 -21.83 8.28
N PRO A 86 -3.52 -21.79 8.40
CA PRO A 86 -4.19 -21.83 9.69
C PRO A 86 -3.78 -23.10 10.45
N ALA A 87 -3.12 -22.93 11.60
CA ALA A 87 -2.90 -24.02 12.55
C ALA A 87 -3.86 -23.85 13.75
N PRO A 88 -4.43 -24.95 14.27
CA PRO A 88 -5.25 -24.89 15.48
C PRO A 88 -4.48 -24.28 16.64
N LEU A 89 -5.11 -23.41 17.44
CA LEU A 89 -4.55 -22.94 18.71
C LEU A 89 -4.20 -24.14 19.59
N GLY A 90 -2.91 -24.30 19.90
CA GLY A 90 -2.40 -25.39 20.75
C GLY A 90 -1.84 -24.94 22.10
N ALA A 91 -1.83 -23.64 22.41
CA ALA A 91 -1.10 -23.11 23.56
C ALA A 91 -2.01 -22.64 24.71
N GLU A 92 -1.51 -22.82 25.94
CA GLU A 92 -2.03 -22.20 27.16
C GLU A 92 -1.97 -20.66 27.03
N GLN A 93 -3.07 -19.97 27.33
CA GLN A 93 -3.14 -18.51 27.21
C GLN A 93 -2.23 -17.84 28.23
N ARG A 94 -1.08 -17.36 27.74
CA ARG A 94 -0.16 -16.51 28.47
C ARG A 94 -0.29 -15.08 27.96
N TRP A 95 -0.55 -14.14 28.85
CA TRP A 95 -0.67 -12.73 28.48
C TRP A 95 0.71 -12.13 28.37
N LEU A 96 1.08 -11.73 27.16
CA LEU A 96 2.38 -11.15 26.90
C LEU A 96 2.29 -9.63 26.80
N VAL A 97 3.31 -8.97 27.34
CA VAL A 97 3.49 -7.52 27.30
C VAL A 97 4.80 -7.18 26.60
N GLU A 98 4.89 -5.93 26.14
CA GLU A 98 6.06 -5.36 25.48
C GLU A 98 6.75 -4.38 26.46
N PRO A 99 7.82 -4.80 27.17
CA PRO A 99 8.46 -4.01 28.23
C PRO A 99 8.90 -2.61 27.78
N GLN A 100 9.44 -2.53 26.57
CA GLN A 100 9.99 -1.33 25.93
C GLN A 100 8.95 -0.22 25.69
N ILE A 101 7.65 -0.53 25.75
CA ILE A 101 6.59 0.47 25.64
C ILE A 101 6.48 1.29 26.94
N ASP A 102 6.43 0.60 28.08
CA ASP A 102 6.24 1.21 29.39
C ASP A 102 7.56 1.73 29.99
N ASP A 103 8.67 1.03 29.73
CA ASP A 103 10.00 1.40 30.18
C ASP A 103 10.95 1.58 28.98
N PRO A 104 11.11 2.82 28.46
CA PRO A 104 12.01 3.11 27.36
C PRO A 104 13.50 2.86 27.66
N ASN A 105 13.89 2.68 28.93
CA ASN A 105 15.26 2.36 29.33
C ASN A 105 15.48 0.87 29.55
N SER A 106 14.43 0.05 29.38
CA SER A 106 14.53 -1.39 29.50
C SER A 106 15.46 -1.95 28.43
N SER A 107 16.32 -2.89 28.82
CA SER A 107 17.10 -3.71 27.88
C SER A 107 16.31 -4.92 27.37
N LEU A 108 15.05 -5.07 27.78
CA LEU A 108 14.16 -6.14 27.37
C LEU A 108 13.42 -5.71 26.11
N GLU A 109 13.74 -6.42 25.05
CA GLU A 109 13.39 -6.09 23.67
C GLU A 109 12.41 -7.11 23.04
N GLU A 110 12.16 -8.21 23.75
CA GLU A 110 11.17 -9.21 23.36
C GLU A 110 9.97 -9.19 24.28
N VAL A 111 8.88 -9.76 23.75
CA VAL A 111 7.67 -10.03 24.50
C VAL A 111 7.97 -10.88 25.74
N MET A 112 7.28 -10.61 26.84
CA MET A 112 7.40 -11.41 28.05
C MET A 112 6.07 -11.58 28.77
N ASP A 113 5.99 -12.60 29.60
CA ASP A 113 4.85 -12.87 30.46
C ASP A 113 4.55 -11.66 31.37
N GLU A 114 3.29 -11.21 31.40
CA GLU A 114 2.83 -10.08 32.24
C GLU A 114 3.21 -10.30 33.70
N ALA A 115 3.10 -11.54 34.19
CA ALA A 115 3.45 -11.90 35.56
C ALA A 115 4.93 -11.62 35.90
N ASP A 116 5.84 -11.87 34.96
CA ASP A 116 7.27 -11.64 35.13
C ASP A 116 7.61 -10.15 34.99
N ALA A 117 6.89 -9.44 34.12
CA ALA A 117 7.04 -8.01 33.88
C ALA A 117 6.72 -7.16 35.12
N ILE A 118 5.80 -7.61 35.99
CA ILE A 118 5.40 -6.87 37.21
C ILE A 118 6.62 -6.54 38.10
N SER A 119 7.62 -7.41 38.14
CA SER A 119 8.79 -7.25 39.01
C SER A 119 9.98 -6.59 38.32
N SER A 120 10.00 -6.55 36.99
CA SER A 120 11.18 -6.24 36.18
C SER A 120 11.02 -4.99 35.30
N VAL A 121 9.78 -4.56 35.02
CA VAL A 121 9.47 -3.42 34.15
C VAL A 121 8.98 -2.23 34.96
N ASN A 122 9.63 -1.09 34.82
CA ASN A 122 9.19 0.14 35.47
C ASN A 122 7.93 0.69 34.78
N ASN A 123 6.98 1.21 35.57
CA ASN A 123 5.75 1.83 35.07
C ASN A 123 4.88 0.90 34.17
N LEU A 124 4.92 -0.42 34.41
CA LEU A 124 4.12 -1.39 33.69
C LEU A 124 2.64 -0.98 33.64
N GLY A 125 2.05 -1.02 32.45
CA GLY A 125 0.66 -0.61 32.19
C GLY A 125 0.43 0.90 32.13
N SER A 126 1.48 1.71 32.01
CA SER A 126 1.35 3.17 31.87
C SER A 126 0.96 3.56 30.44
N LYS A 127 1.43 2.82 29.44
CA LYS A 127 1.23 3.07 28.01
C LYS A 127 0.66 1.88 27.26
N GLN A 128 0.68 0.67 27.82
CA GLN A 128 -0.03 -0.49 27.27
C GLN A 128 -1.15 -0.99 28.18
N ALA A 129 -2.03 -1.80 27.64
CA ALA A 129 -3.07 -2.50 28.39
C ALA A 129 -2.47 -3.70 29.15
N LEU A 130 -3.01 -4.01 30.33
CA LEU A 130 -2.69 -5.22 31.09
C LEU A 130 -3.91 -6.13 31.20
N HIS A 131 -3.71 -7.44 31.39
CA HIS A 131 -4.82 -8.36 31.63
C HIS A 131 -5.64 -7.94 32.86
N ALA A 132 -4.96 -7.43 33.89
CA ALA A 132 -5.60 -6.89 35.09
C ALA A 132 -6.61 -5.75 34.81
N ASP A 133 -6.45 -5.00 33.71
CA ASP A 133 -7.37 -3.92 33.34
C ASP A 133 -8.76 -4.47 32.94
N TYR A 134 -8.83 -5.70 32.43
CA TYR A 134 -10.09 -6.35 32.01
C TYR A 134 -10.84 -7.06 33.16
N LEU A 135 -10.14 -7.43 34.24
CA LEU A 135 -10.71 -8.22 35.34
C LEU A 135 -11.94 -7.54 35.97
N GLY A 136 -13.07 -8.23 36.04
CA GLY A 136 -14.31 -7.69 36.61
C GLY A 136 -15.03 -6.67 35.70
N SER A 137 -14.62 -6.54 34.43
CA SER A 137 -15.41 -5.90 33.38
C SER A 137 -16.20 -6.94 32.58
N GLU A 138 -17.12 -6.48 31.74
CA GLU A 138 -17.81 -7.33 30.75
C GLU A 138 -16.98 -7.61 29.49
N TYR A 139 -15.77 -7.04 29.42
CA TYR A 139 -14.86 -7.17 28.30
C TYR A 139 -13.72 -8.13 28.62
N GLN A 140 -13.25 -8.81 27.58
CA GLN A 140 -12.08 -9.64 27.59
C GLN A 140 -11.09 -9.18 26.52
N THR A 141 -9.85 -9.64 26.65
CA THR A 141 -8.80 -9.40 25.67
C THR A 141 -9.11 -10.15 24.37
N GLY A 142 -9.52 -9.43 23.32
CA GLY A 142 -9.78 -9.97 21.99
C GLY A 142 -8.66 -9.70 21.01
N GLN A 143 -7.98 -10.75 20.56
CA GLN A 143 -6.97 -10.68 19.51
C GLN A 143 -7.61 -10.21 18.19
N LEU A 144 -6.97 -9.27 17.51
CA LEU A 144 -7.42 -8.86 16.18
C LEU A 144 -7.25 -9.95 15.13
N TYR A 145 -6.18 -10.74 15.26
CA TYR A 145 -5.91 -11.89 14.39
C TYR A 145 -5.42 -13.07 15.25
N PRO A 146 -6.27 -14.08 15.52
CA PRO A 146 -5.99 -15.13 16.49
C PRO A 146 -5.36 -16.39 15.86
N PHE A 147 -4.75 -16.32 14.68
CA PHE A 147 -4.17 -17.51 14.04
C PHE A 147 -2.69 -17.67 14.33
N SER A 148 -2.24 -18.93 14.40
CA SER A 148 -0.81 -19.24 14.40
C SER A 148 -0.17 -18.69 13.13
N LEU A 149 0.98 -18.03 13.28
CA LEU A 149 1.75 -17.43 12.19
C LEU A 149 2.91 -18.33 11.76
N SER A 150 3.17 -19.39 12.52
CA SER A 150 4.20 -20.40 12.31
C SER A 150 3.68 -21.80 12.68
N SER A 151 4.47 -22.82 12.32
CA SER A 151 4.24 -24.22 12.66
C SER A 151 4.47 -24.56 14.14
N ASP A 152 5.10 -23.65 14.89
CA ASP A 152 5.24 -23.77 16.34
C ASP A 152 3.99 -23.21 17.03
N PRO A 153 3.63 -23.70 18.23
CA PRO A 153 2.54 -23.12 19.01
C PRO A 153 2.93 -21.68 19.42
N ASP A 154 2.61 -20.72 18.54
CA ASP A 154 3.11 -19.34 18.62
C ASP A 154 2.59 -18.63 19.88
N THR A 155 3.51 -18.45 20.83
CA THR A 155 3.30 -17.69 22.07
C THR A 155 3.05 -16.20 21.78
N ALA A 156 3.64 -15.66 20.69
CA ALA A 156 3.59 -14.24 20.34
C ALA A 156 2.23 -13.68 19.89
N THR A 157 1.28 -14.51 19.47
CA THR A 157 -0.05 -14.03 19.03
C THR A 157 -0.90 -13.51 20.20
N PHE A 158 -0.50 -13.82 21.43
CA PHE A 158 -1.14 -13.41 22.68
C PHE A 158 -0.56 -12.13 23.30
N THR A 159 0.16 -11.31 22.53
CA THR A 159 0.57 -9.98 23.00
C THR A 159 -0.64 -9.07 23.13
N LEU A 160 -0.70 -8.34 24.25
CA LEU A 160 -1.77 -7.37 24.51
C LEU A 160 -1.75 -6.19 23.52
N THR A 161 -0.63 -6.00 22.82
CA THR A 161 -0.47 -5.05 21.73
C THR A 161 -1.17 -5.47 20.44
N ASN A 162 -1.54 -6.75 20.29
CA ASN A 162 -2.37 -7.27 19.21
C ASN A 162 -3.86 -7.45 19.60
N ALA A 163 -4.28 -6.88 20.73
CA ALA A 163 -5.60 -7.11 21.28
C ALA A 163 -6.36 -5.82 21.61
N ALA A 164 -7.68 -5.88 21.49
CA ALA A 164 -8.61 -4.83 21.88
C ALA A 164 -9.72 -5.40 22.77
N PRO A 165 -10.41 -4.56 23.58
CA PRO A 165 -11.58 -4.99 24.33
C PRO A 165 -12.68 -5.55 23.43
N MET A 166 -13.10 -6.78 23.71
CA MET A 166 -14.23 -7.44 23.05
C MET A 166 -15.15 -8.05 24.10
N THR A 167 -16.47 -8.02 23.88
CA THR A 167 -17.39 -8.85 24.68
C THR A 167 -17.19 -10.33 24.33
N PRO A 168 -17.50 -11.28 25.23
CA PRO A 168 -17.36 -12.71 24.95
C PRO A 168 -18.16 -13.17 23.71
N SER A 169 -19.37 -12.63 23.51
CA SER A 169 -20.22 -12.90 22.35
C SER A 169 -19.55 -12.42 21.06
N PHE A 170 -19.06 -11.18 21.06
CA PHE A 170 -18.42 -10.57 19.91
C PHE A 170 -17.13 -11.28 19.54
N GLN A 171 -16.23 -11.55 20.50
CA GLN A 171 -14.97 -12.23 20.25
C GLN A 171 -15.20 -13.61 19.59
N LYS A 172 -16.13 -14.39 20.14
CA LYS A 172 -16.44 -15.72 19.58
C LYS A 172 -16.88 -15.63 18.12
N ARG A 173 -17.79 -14.71 17.79
CA ARG A 173 -18.25 -14.51 16.40
C ARG A 173 -17.13 -14.00 15.50
N TRP A 174 -16.33 -13.05 15.98
CA TRP A 174 -15.17 -12.55 15.26
C TRP A 174 -14.21 -13.68 14.87
N TYR A 175 -13.86 -14.57 15.81
CA TYR A 175 -12.94 -15.68 15.55
C TYR A 175 -13.52 -16.72 14.60
N VAL A 176 -14.81 -17.04 14.72
CA VAL A 176 -15.49 -17.96 13.79
C VAL A 176 -15.52 -17.38 12.38
N ASN A 177 -15.82 -16.09 12.25
CA ASN A 177 -15.86 -15.40 10.96
C ASN A 177 -14.48 -15.37 10.33
N LEU A 178 -13.46 -14.95 11.08
CA LEU A 178 -12.08 -14.96 10.61
C LEU A 178 -11.64 -16.35 10.15
N ASN A 179 -11.93 -17.39 10.94
CA ASN A 179 -11.50 -18.75 10.60
C ASN A 179 -12.17 -19.21 9.30
N SER A 180 -13.45 -18.92 9.14
CA SER A 180 -14.19 -19.21 7.91
C SER A 180 -13.68 -18.40 6.72
N LEU A 181 -13.39 -17.10 6.89
CA LEU A 181 -12.82 -16.26 5.85
C LEU A 181 -11.46 -16.77 5.39
N MET A 182 -10.56 -17.07 6.33
CA MET A 182 -9.21 -17.55 6.01
C MET A 182 -9.25 -18.91 5.32
N ASP A 183 -10.01 -19.88 5.85
CA ASP A 183 -10.02 -21.26 5.36
C ASP A 183 -10.84 -21.44 4.07
N ARG A 184 -12.03 -20.81 3.98
CA ARG A 184 -12.97 -21.01 2.87
C ARG A 184 -12.83 -19.99 1.75
N ALA A 185 -12.40 -18.76 2.05
CA ALA A 185 -12.48 -17.65 1.10
C ALA A 185 -11.10 -17.14 0.65
N LEU A 186 -10.23 -16.73 1.58
CA LEU A 186 -9.00 -16.01 1.28
C LEU A 186 -7.86 -16.95 0.85
N SER A 187 -7.48 -17.91 1.72
CA SER A 187 -6.34 -18.81 1.43
C SER A 187 -6.53 -19.63 0.15
N PRO A 188 -7.71 -20.21 -0.14
CA PRO A 188 -7.93 -20.99 -1.37
C PRO A 188 -7.75 -20.18 -2.66
N GLN A 189 -7.90 -18.86 -2.59
CA GLN A 189 -7.75 -17.97 -3.74
C GLN A 189 -6.35 -17.33 -3.81
N CYS A 190 -5.45 -17.66 -2.87
CA CYS A 190 -4.08 -17.15 -2.81
C CYS A 190 -3.00 -18.23 -2.93
N GLY A 191 -3.21 -19.24 -3.79
CA GLY A 191 -2.19 -20.24 -4.08
C GLY A 191 -1.85 -21.10 -2.85
N ASP A 192 -0.60 -21.09 -2.43
CA ASP A 192 -0.11 -21.75 -1.20
C ASP A 192 -0.25 -20.89 0.06
N GLY A 193 -0.71 -19.64 -0.08
CA GLY A 193 -0.89 -18.67 1.01
C GLY A 193 0.33 -17.81 1.31
N GLU A 194 1.51 -18.14 0.76
CA GLU A 194 2.77 -17.45 1.09
C GLU A 194 2.79 -15.97 0.67
N GLU A 195 1.97 -15.60 -0.31
CA GLU A 195 1.84 -14.22 -0.80
C GLU A 195 0.58 -13.51 -0.26
N LEU A 196 -0.01 -14.05 0.82
CA LEU A 196 -1.17 -13.46 1.49
C LEU A 196 -0.72 -12.56 2.65
N TYR A 197 -0.90 -11.25 2.47
CA TYR A 197 -0.64 -10.20 3.45
C TYR A 197 -1.96 -9.79 4.10
N ILE A 198 -1.99 -9.78 5.42
CA ILE A 198 -3.17 -9.45 6.22
C ILE A 198 -2.85 -8.27 7.12
N ILE A 199 -3.73 -7.29 7.18
CA ILE A 199 -3.67 -6.18 8.13
C ILE A 199 -4.99 -6.17 8.89
N ALA A 200 -4.95 -6.31 10.21
CA ALA A 200 -6.13 -6.26 11.06
C ALA A 200 -6.00 -5.09 12.03
N GLY A 201 -7.08 -4.34 12.25
CA GLY A 201 -7.04 -3.15 13.10
C GLY A 201 -8.33 -2.90 13.87
N ALA A 202 -8.26 -1.91 14.75
CA ALA A 202 -9.38 -1.46 15.57
C ALA A 202 -9.53 0.05 15.44
N VAL A 203 -10.76 0.52 15.25
CA VAL A 203 -11.07 1.95 15.28
C VAL A 203 -11.54 2.32 16.69
N PRO A 204 -10.87 3.25 17.38
CA PRO A 204 -11.21 3.60 18.76
C PRO A 204 -12.57 4.31 18.84
N SER A 205 -13.34 4.03 19.90
CA SER A 205 -14.52 4.82 20.28
C SER A 205 -14.21 5.79 21.44
N ASP A 206 -15.22 6.51 21.92
CA ASP A 206 -15.11 7.35 23.12
C ASP A 206 -15.21 6.57 24.44
N LEU A 207 -15.52 5.27 24.39
CA LEU A 207 -15.73 4.44 25.58
C LEU A 207 -14.44 3.75 26.02
N LYS A 208 -14.23 3.60 27.33
CA LYS A 208 -13.05 2.94 27.90
C LYS A 208 -13.41 1.93 28.98
N VAL A 209 -12.74 0.78 28.96
CA VAL A 209 -12.72 -0.18 30.07
C VAL A 209 -11.96 0.45 31.23
N LYS A 210 -12.67 0.69 32.34
CA LYS A 210 -12.13 1.29 33.58
C LYS A 210 -11.33 2.57 33.34
N ASP A 211 -11.76 3.42 32.40
CA ASP A 211 -11.07 4.65 32.00
C ASP A 211 -9.62 4.46 31.49
N LYS A 212 -9.22 3.22 31.16
CA LYS A 212 -7.86 2.88 30.76
C LYS A 212 -7.75 2.46 29.30
N VAL A 213 -8.49 1.43 28.90
CA VAL A 213 -8.35 0.80 27.58
C VAL A 213 -9.55 1.16 26.72
N THR A 214 -9.33 1.74 25.55
CA THR A 214 -10.41 2.18 24.66
C THR A 214 -11.12 0.97 24.05
N ILE A 215 -12.46 0.99 24.10
CA ILE A 215 -13.32 0.00 23.46
C ILE A 215 -13.43 0.38 21.98
N PRO A 216 -13.24 -0.56 21.03
CA PRO A 216 -13.35 -0.25 19.61
C PRO A 216 -14.79 0.02 19.19
N GLU A 217 -14.98 0.99 18.30
CA GLU A 217 -16.25 1.19 17.58
C GLU A 217 -16.50 0.03 16.61
N PHE A 218 -15.45 -0.36 15.88
CA PHE A 218 -15.42 -1.54 15.04
C PHE A 218 -14.00 -2.08 14.87
N VAL A 219 -13.90 -3.35 14.50
CA VAL A 219 -12.66 -3.97 14.02
C VAL A 219 -12.73 -4.18 12.53
N TRP A 220 -11.57 -4.22 11.90
CA TRP A 220 -11.46 -4.37 10.46
C TRP A 220 -10.30 -5.27 10.08
N LEU A 221 -10.37 -5.84 8.88
CA LEU A 221 -9.33 -6.64 8.28
C LEU A 221 -9.19 -6.29 6.81
N ALA A 222 -7.98 -6.09 6.33
CA ALA A 222 -7.64 -5.95 4.93
C ALA A 222 -6.74 -7.12 4.52
N ALA A 223 -7.07 -7.77 3.41
CA ALA A 223 -6.34 -8.89 2.86
C ALA A 223 -5.83 -8.56 1.46
N CYS A 224 -4.61 -8.96 1.17
CA CYS A 224 -3.90 -8.71 -0.06
C CYS A 224 -3.18 -9.98 -0.52
N CYS A 225 -3.49 -10.46 -1.72
CA CYS A 225 -2.78 -11.57 -2.33
C CYS A 225 -1.90 -11.05 -3.48
N ALA A 226 -0.59 -11.24 -3.36
CA ALA A 226 0.41 -10.69 -4.28
C ALA A 226 0.88 -11.69 -5.37
N VAL A 227 0.07 -12.70 -5.71
CA VAL A 227 0.45 -13.70 -6.71
C VAL A 227 0.56 -13.04 -8.10
N PRO A 228 1.70 -13.20 -8.82
CA PRO A 228 1.88 -12.59 -10.14
C PRO A 228 0.76 -12.94 -11.14
N GLY A 229 0.16 -11.91 -11.74
CA GLY A 229 -0.90 -12.07 -12.76
C GLY A 229 -2.24 -12.60 -12.24
N GLY A 230 -2.42 -12.67 -10.91
CA GLY A 230 -3.65 -13.16 -10.29
C GLY A 230 -3.85 -12.62 -8.87
N GLY A 231 -3.33 -11.41 -8.61
CA GLY A 231 -3.42 -10.73 -7.33
C GLY A 231 -4.80 -10.12 -7.10
N TRP A 232 -5.13 -9.89 -5.84
CA TRP A 232 -6.41 -9.31 -5.42
C TRP A 232 -6.28 -8.68 -4.04
N ALA A 233 -7.20 -7.77 -3.71
CA ALA A 233 -7.25 -7.18 -2.37
C ALA A 233 -8.71 -6.94 -1.94
N MET A 234 -9.04 -7.24 -0.69
CA MET A 234 -10.38 -7.09 -0.12
C MET A 234 -10.31 -6.58 1.32
N GLY A 235 -11.35 -5.88 1.75
CA GLY A 235 -11.52 -5.39 3.12
C GLY A 235 -12.73 -6.01 3.78
N PHE A 236 -12.71 -6.05 5.11
CA PHE A 236 -13.78 -6.55 5.95
C PHE A 236 -13.94 -5.64 7.17
N VAL A 237 -15.17 -5.38 7.57
CA VAL A 237 -15.51 -4.56 8.73
C VAL A 237 -16.48 -5.32 9.61
N LYS A 238 -16.29 -5.27 10.93
CA LYS A 238 -17.24 -5.80 11.89
C LYS A 238 -17.38 -4.84 13.06
N HIS A 239 -18.54 -4.22 13.16
CA HIS A 239 -18.92 -3.38 14.29
C HIS A 239 -19.18 -4.21 15.54
N THR A 240 -18.93 -3.63 16.71
CA THR A 240 -18.99 -4.33 17.99
C THR A 240 -20.42 -4.62 18.49
N GLY A 241 -21.45 -4.20 17.75
CA GLY A 241 -22.85 -4.46 18.07
C GLY A 241 -23.22 -5.95 18.07
N ASP A 242 -24.07 -6.35 19.01
CA ASP A 242 -24.47 -7.76 19.22
C ASP A 242 -25.19 -8.41 18.03
N ARG A 243 -25.65 -7.66 17.03
CA ARG A 243 -26.35 -8.19 15.83
C ARG A 243 -25.68 -7.80 14.51
N GLU A 244 -24.45 -7.32 14.57
CA GLU A 244 -23.74 -6.83 13.40
C GLU A 244 -22.90 -7.94 12.76
N VAL A 245 -23.20 -8.19 11.48
CA VAL A 245 -22.57 -9.21 10.64
C VAL A 245 -21.27 -8.65 10.09
N ILE A 246 -20.30 -9.50 9.77
CA ILE A 246 -19.09 -9.06 9.07
C ILE A 246 -19.44 -8.57 7.66
N GLU A 247 -19.06 -7.35 7.32
CA GLU A 247 -19.29 -6.73 6.02
C GLU A 247 -18.04 -6.86 5.16
N ASP A 248 -18.20 -7.30 3.91
CA ASP A 248 -17.15 -7.20 2.90
C ASP A 248 -17.20 -5.84 2.20
N VAL A 249 -16.03 -5.26 1.99
CA VAL A 249 -15.86 -3.99 1.32
C VAL A 249 -14.64 -4.04 0.40
N MET A 250 -14.64 -3.18 -0.62
CA MET A 250 -13.42 -2.95 -1.39
C MET A 250 -12.41 -2.21 -0.50
N VAL A 251 -11.11 -2.48 -0.68
CA VAL A 251 -10.06 -1.82 0.12
C VAL A 251 -10.18 -0.30 0.08
N LYS A 252 -10.51 0.30 -1.07
CA LYS A 252 -10.73 1.75 -1.20
C LYS A 252 -11.90 2.28 -0.38
N GLU A 253 -12.95 1.47 -0.17
CA GLU A 253 -14.06 1.85 0.69
C GLU A 253 -13.69 1.68 2.17
N LEU A 254 -12.95 0.61 2.51
CA LEU A 254 -12.37 0.46 3.86
C LEU A 254 -11.49 1.66 4.22
N GLU A 255 -10.59 2.08 3.34
CA GLU A 255 -9.73 3.25 3.53
C GLU A 255 -10.54 4.52 3.85
N LYS A 256 -11.73 4.71 3.26
CA LYS A 256 -12.60 5.85 3.56
C LYS A 256 -13.29 5.76 4.93
N LEU A 257 -13.51 4.54 5.44
CA LEU A 257 -14.09 4.31 6.77
C LEU A 257 -13.05 4.51 7.88
N LEU A 258 -11.77 4.34 7.58
CA LEU A 258 -10.70 4.47 8.55
C LEU A 258 -10.32 5.94 8.82
N PRO A 259 -9.90 6.26 10.06
CA PRO A 259 -9.39 7.59 10.39
C PRO A 259 -8.24 8.02 9.47
N PHE A 260 -8.26 9.29 9.05
CA PHE A 260 -7.24 9.90 8.19
C PHE A 260 -7.13 9.34 6.76
N THR A 261 -8.06 8.48 6.34
CA THR A 261 -8.15 7.96 4.96
C THR A 261 -6.83 7.37 4.46
N PRO A 262 -6.31 6.33 5.13
CA PRO A 262 -4.98 5.82 4.88
C PRO A 262 -4.88 5.10 3.54
N GLN A 263 -3.66 4.84 3.11
CA GLN A 263 -3.38 3.89 2.04
C GLN A 263 -2.92 2.57 2.67
N LEU A 264 -3.75 1.52 2.63
CA LEU A 264 -3.48 0.26 3.31
C LEU A 264 -2.49 -0.62 2.55
N PHE A 265 -2.61 -0.69 1.23
CA PHE A 265 -1.72 -1.45 0.36
C PHE A 265 -1.21 -0.59 -0.79
N GLN A 266 0.10 -0.63 -1.05
CA GLN A 266 0.66 0.01 -2.22
C GLN A 266 0.04 -0.59 -3.49
N ASN A 267 -0.55 0.25 -4.34
CA ASN A 267 -1.22 -0.15 -5.59
C ASN A 267 -2.20 -1.32 -5.41
N ASN A 268 -2.89 -1.48 -4.27
CA ASN A 268 -3.84 -2.58 -4.01
C ASN A 268 -3.36 -3.95 -4.49
N CYS A 269 -2.07 -4.24 -4.30
CA CYS A 269 -1.43 -5.50 -4.65
C CYS A 269 -1.43 -5.82 -6.16
N GLY A 270 -1.32 -4.78 -6.99
CA GLY A 270 -1.22 -4.87 -8.45
C GLY A 270 -2.40 -4.28 -9.21
N GLU A 271 -2.86 -3.07 -8.84
CA GLU A 271 -4.08 -2.35 -9.26
C GLU A 271 -4.47 -2.46 -10.75
N SER A 272 -3.53 -2.69 -11.66
CA SER A 272 -3.81 -2.85 -13.10
C SER A 272 -4.37 -4.22 -13.51
N GLU A 273 -4.22 -5.27 -12.69
CA GLU A 273 -4.52 -6.67 -13.04
C GLU A 273 -5.17 -7.47 -11.90
N GLN A 274 -6.10 -6.86 -11.14
CA GLN A 274 -6.83 -7.62 -10.12
C GLN A 274 -7.68 -8.74 -10.74
N ASP A 275 -7.59 -9.94 -10.15
CA ASP A 275 -8.31 -11.12 -10.61
C ASP A 275 -9.77 -11.07 -10.14
N THR A 276 -10.63 -10.50 -10.98
CA THR A 276 -12.06 -10.34 -10.70
C THR A 276 -12.79 -11.67 -10.49
N GLU A 277 -12.30 -12.76 -11.09
CA GLU A 277 -12.92 -14.08 -10.94
C GLU A 277 -12.63 -14.67 -9.56
N LYS A 278 -11.39 -14.52 -9.07
CA LYS A 278 -11.06 -14.88 -7.68
C LYS A 278 -11.84 -14.02 -6.69
N MET A 279 -11.88 -12.70 -6.88
CA MET A 279 -12.64 -11.80 -6.02
C MET A 279 -14.12 -12.18 -5.96
N LYS A 280 -14.72 -12.54 -7.10
CA LYS A 280 -16.10 -13.04 -7.15
C LYS A 280 -16.28 -14.32 -6.32
N LYS A 281 -15.35 -15.28 -6.42
CA LYS A 281 -15.39 -16.50 -5.59
C LYS A 281 -15.24 -16.21 -4.11
N ILE A 282 -14.36 -15.27 -3.74
CA ILE A 282 -14.22 -14.81 -2.35
C ILE A 282 -15.57 -14.26 -1.89
N LEU A 283 -16.18 -13.35 -2.66
CA LEU A 283 -17.46 -12.75 -2.35
C LEU A 283 -18.59 -13.78 -2.20
N GLU A 284 -18.65 -14.79 -3.08
CA GLU A 284 -19.61 -15.89 -2.97
C GLU A 284 -19.45 -16.67 -1.66
N MET A 285 -18.21 -16.96 -1.25
CA MET A 285 -17.94 -17.64 0.02
C MET A 285 -18.22 -16.76 1.24
N VAL A 286 -17.89 -15.47 1.16
CA VAL A 286 -18.18 -14.50 2.23
C VAL A 286 -19.69 -14.37 2.45
N ASN A 287 -20.48 -14.30 1.38
CA ASN A 287 -21.94 -14.28 1.47
C ASN A 287 -22.50 -15.50 2.22
N GLN A 288 -21.92 -16.69 2.00
CA GLN A 288 -22.30 -17.89 2.76
C GLN A 288 -21.99 -17.75 4.25
N VAL A 289 -20.80 -17.26 4.60
CA VAL A 289 -20.39 -17.03 6.00
C VAL A 289 -21.33 -16.02 6.67
N GLN A 290 -21.66 -14.93 5.98
CA GLN A 290 -22.59 -13.93 6.48
C GLN A 290 -24.01 -14.49 6.66
N ASP A 291 -24.50 -15.32 5.73
CA ASP A 291 -25.81 -15.96 5.83
C ASP A 291 -25.87 -16.99 6.97
N GLU A 292 -24.79 -17.75 7.19
CA GLU A 292 -24.64 -18.64 8.33
C GLU A 292 -24.70 -17.85 9.66
N GLU A 293 -23.98 -16.73 9.75
CA GLU A 293 -24.02 -15.84 10.93
C GLU A 293 -25.44 -15.29 11.18
N ARG A 294 -26.13 -14.80 10.14
CA ARG A 294 -27.51 -14.29 10.24
C ARG A 294 -28.49 -15.37 10.71
N ARG A 295 -28.31 -16.63 10.29
CA ARG A 295 -29.15 -17.76 10.71
C ARG A 295 -28.95 -18.11 12.18
N VAL A 296 -27.70 -18.14 12.64
CA VAL A 296 -27.36 -18.40 14.05
C VAL A 296 -27.95 -17.31 14.95
N ASP A 297 -27.85 -16.04 14.55
CA ASP A 297 -28.45 -14.92 15.29
C ASP A 297 -30.00 -15.01 15.32
N SER A 298 -30.63 -15.54 14.27
CA SER A 298 -32.09 -15.70 14.19
C SER A 298 -32.63 -16.88 15.01
N GLU A 299 -31.88 -17.99 15.13
CA GLU A 299 -32.30 -19.14 15.95
C GLU A 299 -32.17 -18.88 17.46
N GLY A 300 -31.28 -17.96 17.85
CA GLY A 300 -31.10 -17.50 19.24
C GLY A 300 -32.30 -16.74 19.84
N ASP A 301 -33.21 -16.20 19.01
CA ASP A 301 -34.41 -15.47 19.47
C ASP A 301 -35.56 -16.40 19.95
N SER A 302 -35.40 -17.73 19.88
CA SER A 302 -36.42 -18.70 20.34
C SER A 302 -36.32 -19.08 21.83
N GLY A 303 -35.32 -18.55 22.56
CA GLY A 303 -35.08 -18.87 23.97
C GLY A 303 -35.08 -17.65 24.88
N THR A 304 -36.13 -17.53 25.70
CA THR A 304 -36.21 -16.75 26.96
C THR A 304 -36.97 -15.42 26.89
N LEU A 305 -38.26 -15.49 27.20
CA LEU A 305 -39.06 -14.35 27.66
C LEU A 305 -39.78 -14.75 28.96
N SER A 306 -39.35 -14.21 30.10
CA SER A 306 -40.22 -13.76 31.20
C SER A 306 -39.41 -13.50 32.47
N SER A 307 -39.32 -12.24 32.89
CA SER A 307 -39.60 -11.83 34.28
C SER A 307 -39.48 -10.32 34.41
N THR A 308 -40.60 -9.62 34.53
CA THR A 308 -40.80 -8.66 35.64
C THR A 308 -42.25 -8.23 35.73
N ARG A 309 -42.88 -8.45 36.89
CA ARG A 309 -44.19 -7.91 37.25
C ARG A 309 -44.02 -6.85 38.33
N SER A 310 -44.45 -5.64 37.99
CA SER A 310 -44.69 -4.47 38.85
C SER A 310 -45.60 -4.78 40.05
N THR A 311 -45.43 -4.08 41.19
CA THR A 311 -46.55 -3.45 41.93
C THR A 311 -46.06 -2.32 42.85
N ARG A 312 -46.75 -1.18 42.77
CA ARG A 312 -46.65 0.02 43.63
C ARG A 312 -47.95 0.11 44.43
N THR A 313 -47.89 0.41 45.74
CA THR A 313 -49.07 0.87 46.50
C THR A 313 -48.65 1.87 47.59
N ALA A 314 -49.37 2.99 47.65
CA ALA A 314 -49.33 4.00 48.72
C ALA A 314 -50.65 3.93 49.50
N LEU A 315 -50.66 4.35 50.79
CA LEU A 315 -51.83 4.92 51.49
C LEU A 315 -51.46 5.58 52.83
N LEU A 316 -52.21 6.64 53.17
CA LEU A 316 -52.12 7.65 54.25
C LEU A 316 -52.53 7.16 55.65
N PRO A 317 -52.44 8.03 56.68
CA PRO A 317 -53.55 8.20 57.64
C PRO A 317 -53.92 9.68 57.96
N PRO A 318 -55.11 9.95 58.56
CA PRO A 318 -55.60 11.32 58.86
C PRO A 318 -55.84 11.63 60.36
N GLU A 319 -56.23 12.90 60.57
CA GLU A 319 -57.05 13.53 61.65
C GLU A 319 -56.41 14.45 62.72
N ALA A 320 -57.04 15.63 62.84
CA ALA A 320 -56.98 16.66 63.90
C ALA A 320 -58.25 16.51 64.79
N PRO A 321 -58.76 17.45 65.65
CA PRO A 321 -58.36 18.83 66.00
C PRO A 321 -58.64 19.27 67.49
N GLY A 322 -58.52 20.58 67.78
CA GLY A 322 -59.11 21.28 68.94
C GLY A 322 -58.08 22.08 69.76
N GLU A 323 -58.27 23.30 70.25
CA GLU A 323 -59.41 24.20 70.26
C GLU A 323 -58.94 25.64 70.60
N ARG A 324 -59.86 26.57 70.31
CA ARG A 324 -59.95 28.04 70.37
C ARG A 324 -59.22 28.88 71.43
N SER A 325 -59.18 30.16 71.04
CA SER A 325 -59.17 31.42 71.84
C SER A 325 -57.79 32.07 71.90
N SER A 326 -57.58 33.36 71.62
CA SER A 326 -58.47 34.51 71.65
C SER A 326 -57.77 35.73 71.01
N LEU A 327 -58.56 36.67 70.46
CA LEU A 327 -58.28 38.12 70.39
C LEU A 327 -57.10 38.57 69.49
N LEU A 328 -57.29 38.96 68.23
CA LEU A 328 -58.12 40.08 67.76
C LEU A 328 -58.03 41.36 68.63
N ARG A 329 -56.80 41.83 68.88
CA ARG A 329 -56.54 43.24 69.22
C ARG A 329 -55.22 43.74 68.62
N LYS A 330 -55.21 43.92 67.29
CA LYS A 330 -54.42 44.90 66.52
C LYS A 330 -54.59 44.59 65.03
N LEU A 331 -55.68 45.06 64.45
CA LEU A 331 -56.00 44.87 63.05
C LEU A 331 -56.17 46.25 62.40
N LEU A 332 -55.04 46.90 62.10
CA LEU A 332 -54.91 47.81 60.97
C LEU A 332 -53.41 48.04 60.68
N GLY A 333 -52.90 47.38 59.64
CA GLY A 333 -51.53 47.56 59.17
C GLY A 333 -50.64 46.31 59.22
N PHE A 334 -51.09 45.15 58.70
CA PHE A 334 -50.17 44.01 58.45
C PHE A 334 -50.60 43.05 57.34
N THR A 335 -51.36 43.50 56.34
CA THR A 335 -51.84 42.64 55.24
C THR A 335 -51.01 42.72 53.96
N ALA A 336 -50.09 43.68 53.82
CA ALA A 336 -49.36 43.86 52.57
C ALA A 336 -48.06 43.03 52.46
N THR A 337 -47.33 42.80 53.56
CA THR A 337 -45.97 42.22 53.52
C THR A 337 -45.90 40.74 53.12
N PRO A 338 -46.74 39.82 53.65
CA PRO A 338 -46.69 38.41 53.25
C PRO A 338 -47.32 38.18 51.86
N PHE A 339 -48.34 38.95 51.50
CA PHE A 339 -48.95 38.90 50.16
C PHE A 339 -47.99 39.38 49.07
N ILE A 340 -47.23 40.45 49.31
CA ILE A 340 -46.21 40.93 48.35
C ILE A 340 -45.11 39.88 48.16
N LYS A 341 -44.65 39.22 49.24
CA LYS A 341 -43.66 38.12 49.17
C LYS A 341 -44.20 36.91 48.40
N LEU A 342 -45.47 36.56 48.60
CA LEU A 342 -46.13 35.47 47.87
C LEU A 342 -46.28 35.80 46.38
N CYS A 343 -46.71 37.02 46.05
CA CYS A 343 -46.79 37.50 44.66
C CYS A 343 -45.40 37.54 43.99
N GLN A 344 -44.34 37.94 44.71
CA GLN A 344 -42.96 37.90 44.22
C GLN A 344 -42.49 36.47 43.96
N LEU A 345 -42.83 35.51 44.82
CA LEU A 345 -42.49 34.09 44.62
C LEU A 345 -43.21 33.52 43.40
N ILE A 346 -44.51 33.79 43.25
CA ILE A 346 -45.31 33.35 42.10
C ILE A 346 -44.77 33.98 40.81
N TYR A 347 -44.44 35.27 40.83
CA TYR A 347 -43.82 35.96 39.70
C TYR A 347 -42.47 35.32 39.31
N PHE A 348 -41.60 35.03 40.29
CA PHE A 348 -40.32 34.39 40.03
C PHE A 348 -40.48 32.97 39.46
N LEU A 349 -41.44 32.21 39.97
CA LEU A 349 -41.78 30.89 39.45
C LEU A 349 -42.31 30.97 38.01
N ALA A 350 -43.21 31.92 37.72
CA ALA A 350 -43.76 32.12 36.39
C ALA A 350 -42.68 32.51 35.38
N VAL A 351 -41.77 33.43 35.75
CA VAL A 351 -40.63 33.83 34.89
C VAL A 351 -39.68 32.66 34.66
N ARG A 352 -39.42 31.85 35.70
CA ARG A 352 -38.56 30.67 35.57
C ARG A 352 -39.18 29.61 34.64
N ILE A 353 -40.48 29.35 34.78
CA ILE A 353 -41.23 28.45 33.90
C ILE A 353 -41.22 28.97 32.47
N LEU A 354 -41.46 30.27 32.26
CA LEU A 354 -41.42 30.89 30.95
C LEU A 354 -40.03 30.75 30.30
N LYS A 355 -38.96 30.96 31.06
CA LYS A 355 -37.58 30.77 30.57
C LYS A 355 -37.30 29.34 30.16
N TYR A 356 -37.78 28.35 30.94
CA TYR A 356 -37.67 26.94 30.58
C TYR A 356 -38.50 26.59 29.34
N LEU A 357 -39.71 27.14 29.19
CA LEU A 357 -40.53 26.93 28.00
C LEU A 357 -39.87 27.51 26.75
N VAL A 358 -39.30 28.72 26.83
CA VAL A 358 -38.54 29.33 25.72
C VAL A 358 -37.30 28.52 25.39
N TYR A 359 -36.57 28.04 26.41
CA TYR A 359 -35.39 27.20 26.20
C TYR A 359 -35.74 25.84 25.56
N PHE A 360 -36.84 25.23 26.01
CA PHE A 360 -37.35 23.99 25.44
C PHE A 360 -37.79 24.18 23.98
N LEU A 361 -38.54 25.24 23.69
CA LEU A 361 -38.93 25.58 22.32
C LEU A 361 -37.70 25.83 21.42
N TRP A 362 -36.72 26.57 21.90
CA TRP A 362 -35.45 26.77 21.22
C TRP A 362 -34.74 25.44 20.93
N TYR A 363 -34.64 24.57 21.92
CA TYR A 363 -34.04 23.25 21.79
C TYR A 363 -34.75 22.38 20.74
N VAL A 364 -36.08 22.33 20.79
CA VAL A 364 -36.90 21.59 19.81
C VAL A 364 -36.70 22.16 18.41
N THR A 365 -36.73 23.49 18.24
CA THR A 365 -36.50 24.10 16.91
C THR A 365 -35.12 23.77 16.37
N LYS A 366 -34.08 23.79 17.21
CA LYS A 366 -32.71 23.43 16.82
C LYS A 366 -32.59 21.96 16.39
N GLN A 367 -33.29 21.07 17.09
CA GLN A 367 -33.28 19.64 16.77
C GLN A 367 -34.03 19.35 15.47
N VAL A 368 -35.15 20.04 15.22
CA VAL A 368 -35.88 19.96 13.95
C VAL A 368 -35.06 20.51 12.79
N THR A 369 -34.36 21.65 12.95
CA THR A 369 -33.51 22.19 11.89
C THR A 369 -32.35 21.26 11.54
N HIS A 370 -31.69 20.68 12.54
CA HIS A 370 -30.59 19.73 12.33
C HIS A 370 -31.08 18.42 11.68
N GLY A 371 -32.27 17.95 12.05
CA GLY A 371 -32.90 16.80 11.42
C GLY A 371 -33.27 17.05 9.95
N LEU A 372 -33.81 18.24 9.64
CA LEU A 372 -34.19 18.62 8.28
C LEU A 372 -32.96 18.79 7.38
N GLU A 373 -31.90 19.41 7.87
CA GLU A 373 -30.62 19.56 7.17
C GLU A 373 -29.98 18.19 6.88
N SER A 374 -29.96 17.28 7.87
CA SER A 374 -29.47 15.91 7.70
C SER A 374 -30.29 15.10 6.69
N CYS A 375 -31.61 15.33 6.64
CA CYS A 375 -32.51 14.68 5.69
C CYS A 375 -32.29 15.21 4.26
N LEU A 376 -32.19 16.53 4.08
CA LEU A 376 -31.90 17.16 2.79
C LEU A 376 -30.51 16.77 2.26
N TYR A 377 -29.51 16.68 3.15
CA TYR A 377 -28.18 16.22 2.79
C TYR A 377 -28.18 14.75 2.34
N ARG A 378 -28.91 13.87 3.04
CA ARG A 378 -29.04 12.46 2.65
C ARG A 378 -29.79 12.27 1.33
N LEU A 379 -30.84 13.05 1.09
CA LEU A 379 -31.60 12.97 -0.17
C LEU A 379 -30.78 13.53 -1.35
N GLY A 380 -30.04 14.62 -1.10
CA GLY A 380 -29.12 15.20 -2.08
C GLY A 380 -27.95 14.28 -2.40
N SER A 381 -27.32 13.67 -1.40
CA SER A 381 -26.17 12.78 -1.59
C SER A 381 -26.55 11.48 -2.31
N ALA A 382 -27.70 10.90 -1.99
CA ALA A 382 -28.21 9.72 -2.69
C ALA A 382 -28.49 10.02 -4.18
N THR A 383 -29.07 11.19 -4.46
CA THR A 383 -29.35 11.63 -5.84
C THR A 383 -28.06 11.85 -6.62
N VAL A 384 -27.06 12.54 -6.03
CA VAL A 384 -25.76 12.78 -6.67
C VAL A 384 -24.98 11.49 -6.90
N SER A 385 -25.01 10.55 -5.95
CA SER A 385 -24.38 9.23 -6.08
C SER A 385 -24.98 8.42 -7.24
N TYR A 386 -26.31 8.46 -7.40
CA TYR A 386 -27.00 7.81 -8.51
C TYR A 386 -26.64 8.41 -9.86
N PHE A 387 -26.49 9.73 -9.95
CA PHE A 387 -26.05 10.39 -11.19
C PHE A 387 -24.57 10.16 -11.50
N LEU A 388 -23.70 10.08 -10.50
CA LEU A 388 -22.28 9.76 -10.69
C LEU A 388 -22.07 8.32 -11.16
N THR A 389 -22.77 7.35 -10.58
CA THR A 389 -22.72 5.95 -11.01
C THR A 389 -23.25 5.75 -12.43
N ILE A 390 -24.34 6.42 -12.79
CA ILE A 390 -24.85 6.42 -14.17
C ILE A 390 -23.84 7.08 -15.13
N GLY A 391 -23.21 8.19 -14.71
CA GLY A 391 -22.19 8.89 -15.50
C GLY A 391 -20.95 8.04 -15.75
N GLU A 392 -20.48 7.30 -14.76
CA GLU A 392 -19.31 6.42 -14.84
C GLU A 392 -19.56 5.23 -15.78
N GLU A 393 -20.74 4.60 -15.69
CA GLU A 393 -21.11 3.51 -16.59
C GLU A 393 -21.30 3.97 -18.04
N LEU A 394 -21.95 5.12 -18.26
CA LEU A 394 -22.12 5.73 -19.59
C LEU A 394 -20.79 6.19 -20.20
N ALA A 395 -19.85 6.68 -19.39
CA ALA A 395 -18.51 7.05 -19.86
C ALA A 395 -17.64 5.82 -20.19
N SER A 396 -17.88 4.69 -19.51
CA SER A 396 -17.13 3.45 -19.75
C SER A 396 -17.40 2.83 -21.12
N ILE A 397 -18.61 3.01 -21.67
CA ILE A 397 -19.04 2.39 -22.93
C ILE A 397 -18.27 2.98 -24.15
N PRO A 398 -18.22 4.32 -24.36
CA PRO A 398 -17.41 4.91 -25.43
C PRO A 398 -15.92 4.59 -25.29
N TRP A 399 -15.39 4.55 -24.07
CA TRP A 399 -13.98 4.25 -23.83
C TRP A 399 -13.62 2.81 -24.21
N LYS A 400 -14.51 1.84 -23.90
CA LYS A 400 -14.37 0.45 -24.32
C LYS A 400 -14.41 0.32 -25.85
N VAL A 401 -15.34 1.02 -26.52
CA VAL A 401 -15.44 1.06 -27.99
C VAL A 401 -14.17 1.67 -28.60
N LEU A 402 -13.67 2.78 -28.05
CA LEU A 402 -12.44 3.44 -28.50
C LEU A 402 -11.23 2.49 -28.40
N ARG A 403 -11.11 1.74 -27.30
CA ARG A 403 -10.05 0.75 -27.10
C ARG A 403 -10.08 -0.34 -28.17
N VAL A 404 -11.27 -0.83 -28.53
CA VAL A 404 -11.44 -1.83 -29.60
C VAL A 404 -11.08 -1.23 -30.96
N MET A 405 -11.53 0.00 -31.25
CA MET A 405 -11.18 0.70 -32.49
C MET A 405 -9.67 0.86 -32.65
N VAL A 406 -8.94 1.29 -31.61
CA VAL A 406 -7.47 1.42 -31.66
C VAL A 406 -6.79 0.08 -31.96
N ARG A 407 -7.28 -1.03 -31.39
CA ARG A 407 -6.74 -2.37 -31.68
C ARG A 407 -6.97 -2.76 -33.14
N ILE A 408 -8.16 -2.50 -33.68
CA ILE A 408 -8.49 -2.77 -35.08
C ILE A 408 -7.64 -1.91 -36.01
N THR A 409 -7.52 -0.60 -35.75
CA THR A 409 -6.70 0.31 -36.57
C THR A 409 -5.23 -0.11 -36.56
N ARG A 410 -4.70 -0.53 -35.41
CA ARG A 410 -3.32 -1.03 -35.31
C ARG A 410 -3.11 -2.33 -36.11
N ALA A 411 -4.10 -3.23 -36.10
CA ALA A 411 -4.06 -4.46 -36.89
C ALA A 411 -4.09 -4.15 -38.40
N ILE A 412 -4.98 -3.26 -38.84
CA ILE A 412 -5.06 -2.81 -40.24
C ILE A 412 -3.75 -2.14 -40.67
N LEU A 413 -3.18 -1.28 -39.83
CA LEU A 413 -1.91 -0.61 -40.12
C LEU A 413 -0.75 -1.61 -40.29
N ARG A 414 -0.71 -2.67 -39.47
CA ARG A 414 0.27 -3.76 -39.63
C ARG A 414 0.07 -4.48 -40.97
N ILE A 415 -1.16 -4.80 -41.34
CA ILE A 415 -1.48 -5.46 -42.62
C ILE A 415 -1.06 -4.56 -43.79
N LEU A 416 -1.38 -3.27 -43.74
CA LEU A 416 -1.01 -2.31 -44.77
C LEU A 416 0.52 -2.16 -44.90
N CYS A 417 1.23 -2.12 -43.78
CA CYS A 417 2.70 -2.08 -43.75
C CYS A 417 3.32 -3.35 -44.35
N CYS A 418 2.74 -4.52 -44.08
CA CYS A 418 3.15 -5.78 -44.69
C CYS A 418 2.92 -5.76 -46.21
N LEU A 419 1.75 -5.33 -46.67
CA LEU A 419 1.43 -5.20 -48.09
C LEU A 419 2.39 -4.21 -48.78
N LEU A 420 2.64 -3.06 -48.17
CA LEU A 420 3.58 -2.07 -48.70
C LEU A 420 5.00 -2.64 -48.82
N LYS A 421 5.49 -3.37 -47.81
CA LYS A 421 6.79 -4.04 -47.88
C LYS A 421 6.87 -5.05 -49.03
N VAL A 422 5.80 -5.80 -49.28
CA VAL A 422 5.73 -6.77 -50.38
C VAL A 422 5.76 -6.03 -51.72
N VAL A 423 4.93 -5.00 -51.90
CA VAL A 423 4.91 -4.18 -53.12
C VAL A 423 6.27 -3.51 -53.36
N CYS A 424 6.89 -2.91 -52.33
CA CYS A 424 8.22 -2.32 -52.43
C CYS A 424 9.30 -3.35 -52.81
N ARG A 425 9.19 -4.60 -52.34
CA ARG A 425 10.11 -5.67 -52.77
C ARG A 425 9.88 -6.06 -54.23
N ILE A 426 8.63 -6.22 -54.65
CA ILE A 426 8.29 -6.61 -56.03
C ILE A 426 8.72 -5.52 -57.02
N VAL A 427 8.45 -4.25 -56.72
CA VAL A 427 8.81 -3.11 -57.58
C VAL A 427 10.31 -2.78 -57.50
N GLY A 428 10.95 -3.05 -56.36
CA GLY A 428 12.38 -2.80 -56.18
C GLY A 428 13.28 -3.63 -57.10
N ILE A 429 12.84 -4.83 -57.52
CA ILE A 429 13.59 -5.68 -58.45
C ILE A 429 13.71 -5.05 -59.86
N PRO A 430 12.61 -4.74 -60.57
CA PRO A 430 12.69 -4.10 -61.89
C PRO A 430 13.29 -2.70 -61.85
N VAL A 431 13.07 -1.93 -60.77
CA VAL A 431 13.69 -0.61 -60.62
C VAL A 431 15.21 -0.71 -60.49
N ARG A 432 15.74 -1.66 -59.70
CA ARG A 432 17.20 -1.88 -59.63
C ARG A 432 17.78 -2.27 -60.98
N VAL A 433 17.11 -3.17 -61.71
CA VAL A 433 17.54 -3.57 -63.06
C VAL A 433 17.53 -2.36 -64.00
N LEU A 434 16.50 -1.52 -63.96
CA LEU A 434 16.42 -0.29 -64.75
C LEU A 434 17.53 0.71 -64.40
N VAL A 435 17.83 0.87 -63.11
CA VAL A 435 18.93 1.72 -62.64
C VAL A 435 20.28 1.17 -63.11
N ASP A 436 20.52 -0.14 -62.97
CA ASP A 436 21.75 -0.79 -63.41
C ASP A 436 21.96 -0.63 -64.92
N VAL A 437 20.91 -0.86 -65.71
CA VAL A 437 20.91 -0.64 -67.18
C VAL A 437 21.15 0.84 -67.52
N ALA A 438 20.56 1.78 -66.78
CA ALA A 438 20.76 3.21 -67.01
C ALA A 438 22.17 3.69 -66.59
N THR A 439 22.80 3.05 -65.61
CA THR A 439 24.19 3.34 -65.21
C THR A 439 25.24 2.69 -66.11
N PHE A 440 24.90 1.64 -66.86
CA PHE A 440 25.84 0.94 -67.75
C PHE A 440 26.47 1.86 -68.83
N PRO A 441 25.72 2.75 -69.51
CA PRO A 441 26.29 3.76 -70.42
C PRO A 441 27.24 4.74 -69.70
N VAL A 442 26.94 5.11 -68.45
CA VAL A 442 27.73 6.09 -67.70
C VAL A 442 29.10 5.52 -67.34
N TYR A 443 29.16 4.26 -66.91
CA TYR A 443 30.43 3.58 -66.62
C TYR A 443 31.25 3.30 -67.88
N THR A 444 30.59 2.92 -68.98
CA THR A 444 31.28 2.67 -70.25
C THR A 444 31.83 3.97 -70.88
N ILE A 445 31.05 5.05 -70.88
CA ILE A 445 31.52 6.37 -71.36
C ILE A 445 32.60 6.95 -70.43
N GLY A 446 32.52 6.71 -69.11
CA GLY A 446 33.54 7.12 -68.15
C GLY A 446 34.89 6.39 -68.29
N ALA A 447 34.91 5.19 -68.86
CA ALA A 447 36.13 4.41 -69.10
C ALA A 447 36.89 4.80 -70.39
N VAL A 448 36.20 5.38 -71.38
CA VAL A 448 36.79 5.77 -72.68
C VAL A 448 37.97 6.75 -72.53
N PRO A 449 37.90 7.83 -71.72
CA PRO A 449 39.01 8.76 -71.54
C PRO A 449 40.25 8.11 -70.91
N ILE A 450 40.05 7.12 -70.03
CA ILE A 450 41.14 6.43 -69.31
C ILE A 450 41.89 5.53 -70.30
N VAL A 451 41.17 4.74 -71.09
CA VAL A 451 41.77 3.88 -72.12
C VAL A 451 42.47 4.71 -73.19
N CYS A 452 41.88 5.83 -73.63
CA CYS A 452 42.54 6.74 -74.57
C CYS A 452 43.82 7.35 -74.00
N LYS A 453 43.85 7.70 -72.71
CA LYS A 453 45.04 8.21 -72.02
C LYS A 453 46.15 7.16 -71.97
N ASP A 454 45.83 5.92 -71.64
CA ASP A 454 46.82 4.84 -71.54
C ASP A 454 47.38 4.47 -72.92
N ILE A 455 46.56 4.47 -73.97
CA ILE A 455 47.01 4.28 -75.35
C ILE A 455 47.93 5.43 -75.79
N ALA A 456 47.59 6.68 -75.46
CA ALA A 456 48.42 7.84 -75.79
C ALA A 456 49.78 7.81 -75.06
N VAL A 457 49.80 7.41 -73.79
CA VAL A 457 51.03 7.23 -73.01
C VAL A 457 51.88 6.08 -73.58
N GLY A 458 51.25 4.97 -73.96
CA GLY A 458 51.93 3.84 -74.61
C GLY A 458 52.55 4.22 -75.96
N LEU A 459 51.82 4.92 -76.82
CA LEU A 459 52.33 5.43 -78.11
C LEU A 459 53.46 6.45 -77.91
N GLY A 460 53.31 7.36 -76.93
CA GLY A 460 54.36 8.32 -76.59
C GLY A 460 55.66 7.64 -76.13
N GLY A 461 55.54 6.58 -75.32
CA GLY A 461 56.70 5.77 -74.90
C GLY A 461 57.42 5.08 -76.06
N ILE A 462 56.66 4.53 -77.03
CA ILE A 462 57.24 3.90 -78.23
C ILE A 462 57.96 4.93 -79.11
N ILE A 463 57.36 6.11 -79.31
CA ILE A 463 57.98 7.20 -80.07
C ILE A 463 59.27 7.68 -79.38
N SER A 464 59.26 7.81 -78.04
CA SER A 464 60.45 8.18 -77.28
C SER A 464 61.59 7.16 -77.44
N LEU A 465 61.28 5.87 -77.34
CA LEU A 465 62.24 4.79 -77.59
C LEU A 465 62.82 4.84 -79.02
N PHE A 466 61.99 5.16 -80.01
CA PHE A 466 62.44 5.30 -81.39
C PHE A 466 63.42 6.46 -81.55
N PHE A 467 63.13 7.62 -80.95
CA PHE A 467 64.04 8.75 -80.94
C PHE A 467 65.33 8.46 -80.17
N ASP A 468 65.27 7.84 -78.99
CA ASP A 468 66.46 7.46 -78.22
C ASP A 468 67.36 6.48 -78.99
N THR A 469 66.76 5.55 -79.73
CA THR A 469 67.50 4.62 -80.59
C THR A 469 68.14 5.35 -81.79
N ALA A 470 67.40 6.26 -82.43
CA ALA A 470 67.90 7.04 -83.56
C ALA A 470 69.03 8.01 -83.15
N PHE A 471 68.87 8.72 -82.03
CA PHE A 471 69.90 9.61 -81.49
C PHE A 471 71.08 8.83 -80.91
N GLY A 472 70.85 7.68 -80.27
CA GLY A 472 71.91 6.81 -79.77
C GLY A 472 72.78 6.24 -80.90
N THR A 473 72.17 5.84 -82.01
CA THR A 473 72.90 5.38 -83.21
C THR A 473 73.65 6.53 -83.91
N MET A 474 73.06 7.72 -83.98
CA MET A 474 73.77 8.91 -84.47
C MET A 474 74.95 9.29 -83.57
N GLY A 475 74.79 9.26 -82.24
CA GLY A 475 75.84 9.54 -81.27
C GLY A 475 76.99 8.52 -81.33
N GLY A 476 76.66 7.24 -81.50
CA GLY A 476 77.64 6.19 -81.75
C GLY A 476 78.41 6.39 -83.06
N LEU A 477 77.71 6.76 -84.14
CA LEU A 477 78.33 7.07 -85.43
C LEU A 477 79.27 8.28 -85.34
N PHE A 478 78.85 9.35 -84.64
CA PHE A 478 79.69 10.52 -84.39
C PHE A 478 80.94 10.17 -83.57
N GLN A 479 80.83 9.29 -82.56
CA GLN A 479 82.02 8.81 -81.85
C GLN A 479 82.98 8.02 -82.75
N VAL A 480 82.46 7.13 -83.60
CA VAL A 480 83.30 6.37 -84.54
C VAL A 480 84.01 7.31 -85.51
N ILE A 481 83.29 8.28 -86.08
CA ILE A 481 83.88 9.30 -86.98
C ILE A 481 84.96 10.10 -86.24
N PHE A 482 84.71 10.52 -85.00
CA PHE A 482 85.69 11.27 -84.21
C PHE A 482 86.93 10.43 -83.87
N THR A 483 86.75 9.13 -83.62
CA THR A 483 87.84 8.20 -83.28
C THR A 483 88.69 7.89 -84.52
N VAL A 484 88.07 7.66 -85.67
CA VAL A 484 88.75 7.47 -86.96
C VAL A 484 89.49 8.75 -87.39
N GLY A 485 88.88 9.92 -87.20
CA GLY A 485 89.53 11.21 -87.44
C GLY A 485 90.77 11.41 -86.55
N LYS A 486 90.71 10.99 -85.28
CA LYS A 486 91.85 11.03 -84.36
C LYS A 486 92.97 10.06 -84.74
N GLN A 487 92.62 8.91 -85.33
CA GLN A 487 93.56 7.86 -85.71
C GLN A 487 94.28 8.15 -87.04
N ILE A 488 93.64 8.88 -87.96
CA ILE A 488 94.24 9.35 -89.22
C ILE A 488 95.17 10.55 -89.00
N GLY A 489 94.92 11.39 -88.00
CA GLY A 489 95.77 12.55 -87.68
C GLY A 489 97.17 12.23 -87.12
N TYR A 490 97.45 10.98 -86.71
CA TYR A 490 98.69 10.64 -86.01
C TYR A 490 99.63 9.68 -86.76
N LYS A 491 99.35 9.32 -88.02
CA LYS A 491 100.15 8.32 -88.76
C LYS A 491 100.49 8.71 -90.19
N ILE A 492 100.93 9.97 -90.38
CA ILE A 492 101.67 10.42 -91.56
C ILE A 492 102.92 11.15 -91.09
N THR A 493 104.02 10.40 -90.93
CA THR A 493 105.39 10.93 -91.08
C THR A 493 106.17 9.90 -91.91
N PHE A 494 106.76 10.45 -92.96
CA PHE A 494 107.34 9.87 -94.17
C PHE A 494 108.79 9.38 -93.99
N ASP A 495 109.29 8.77 -95.09
CA ASP A 495 110.68 8.69 -95.57
C ASP A 495 111.43 7.37 -95.34
N ASN A 496 112.23 6.82 -96.28
CA ASN A 496 112.39 6.87 -97.75
C ASN A 496 113.47 5.79 -98.08
N PRO A 497 113.72 5.43 -99.36
CA PRO A 497 114.43 4.21 -99.79
C PRO A 497 115.95 4.39 -100.02
N GLY A 498 116.70 3.27 -100.09
CA GLY A 498 118.09 3.21 -100.59
C GLY A 498 118.73 1.82 -100.48
N GLU A 499 119.33 1.34 -101.57
CA GLU A 499 119.82 -0.04 -101.88
C GLU A 499 121.04 -0.55 -101.08
N LEU A 500 121.25 -1.89 -101.18
CA LEU A 500 122.32 -2.81 -100.71
C LEU A 500 122.09 -3.56 -99.40
#